data_AF-A0A957EYM1-F1
#
_entry.id   AF-A0A957EYM1-F1
#
_cell.length_a   1.000
_cell.length_b   1.000
_cell.length_c   1.000
_cell.angle_alpha   90.00
_cell.angle_beta   90.00
_cell.angle_gamma   90.00
#
_symmetry.space_group_name_H-M   'P 1'
#
loop_
_entity.id
_entity.type
_entity.pdbx_description
1 polymer ?
#
loop_
_entity_poly.entity_id
_entity_poly.type
_entity_poly.pdbx_seq_one_letter_code
_entity_poly.pdbx_strand_id
1 'polypeptide(L)'
;MYNFPMLLILTHENADFDAIASLAAAKRLYPEATALLPRQLNHNVEQFLLLYGGAFGLLRPENWRRRRVERLLLVDTQVVGSVKGMGKRPLIS
;
A
#
# COMPACT_ATOMS: atom_id res chain seq x y z
N MET A 1 0.15 21.83 -15.57
CA MET A 1 0.56 20.64 -14.80
C MET A 1 -0.68 19.99 -14.25
N TYR A 2 -1.10 18.84 -14.80
CA TYR A 2 -2.16 18.05 -14.18
C TYR A 2 -1.59 17.41 -12.91
N ASN A 3 -2.08 17.83 -11.75
CA ASN A 3 -1.76 17.19 -10.49
C ASN A 3 -2.60 15.91 -10.42
N PHE A 4 -2.01 14.75 -10.66
CA PHE A 4 -2.73 13.49 -10.44
C PHE A 4 -3.13 13.41 -8.96
N PRO A 5 -4.40 13.11 -8.64
CA PRO A 5 -4.84 12.98 -7.27
C PRO A 5 -4.02 11.87 -6.58
N MET A 6 -3.48 12.16 -5.41
CA MET A 6 -2.61 11.20 -4.73
C MET A 6 -3.42 9.98 -4.27
N LEU A 7 -3.21 8.85 -4.95
CA LEU A 7 -3.80 7.54 -4.64
C LEU A 7 -2.83 6.72 -3.78
N LEU A 8 -3.31 6.31 -2.62
CA LEU A 8 -2.62 5.39 -1.72
C LEU A 8 -3.32 4.04 -1.71
N ILE A 9 -2.57 2.96 -1.91
CA ILE A 9 -3.07 1.58 -1.88
C ILE A 9 -2.59 0.92 -0.59
N LEU A 10 -3.51 0.30 0.13
CA LEU A 10 -3.25 -0.38 1.40
C LEU A 10 -3.93 -1.74 1.44
N THR A 11 -3.41 -2.60 2.31
CA THR A 11 -4.00 -3.88 2.69
C THR A 11 -4.03 -4.01 4.22
N HIS A 12 -4.47 -5.15 4.75
CA HIS A 12 -4.55 -5.40 6.19
C HIS A 12 -3.15 -5.59 6.82
N GLU A 13 -3.06 -5.39 8.14
CA GLU A 13 -1.86 -5.75 8.93
C GLU A 13 -1.82 -7.26 9.15
N ASN A 14 -0.62 -7.83 9.35
CA ASN A 14 -0.35 -9.27 9.31
C ASN A 14 -0.62 -9.90 7.94
N ALA A 15 -0.34 -9.14 6.87
CA ALA A 15 -0.60 -9.57 5.50
C ALA A 15 0.05 -10.91 5.16
N ASP A 16 -0.74 -11.76 4.53
CA ASP A 16 -0.33 -12.98 3.89
C ASP A 16 0.02 -12.75 2.40
N PHE A 17 0.19 -13.83 1.65
CA PHE A 17 0.57 -13.73 0.25
C PHE A 17 -0.53 -13.12 -0.64
N ASP A 18 -1.80 -13.34 -0.32
CA ASP A 18 -2.91 -12.85 -1.14
C ASP A 18 -3.05 -11.32 -1.00
N ALA A 19 -2.83 -10.80 0.21
CA ALA A 19 -2.72 -9.38 0.48
C ALA A 19 -1.57 -8.72 -0.31
N ILE A 20 -0.37 -9.32 -0.33
CA ILE A 20 0.77 -8.79 -1.08
C ILE A 20 0.58 -8.92 -2.59
N ALA A 21 0.00 -10.02 -3.07
CA ALA A 21 -0.31 -10.22 -4.48
C ALA A 21 -1.32 -9.18 -4.97
N SER A 22 -2.36 -8.94 -4.18
CA SER A 22 -3.36 -7.90 -4.45
C SER A 22 -2.76 -6.50 -4.46
N LEU A 23 -1.84 -6.21 -3.52
CA LEU A 23 -1.13 -4.94 -3.45
C LEU A 23 -0.24 -4.72 -4.69
N ALA A 24 0.49 -5.74 -5.12
CA ALA A 24 1.32 -5.71 -6.33
C ALA A 24 0.48 -5.57 -7.61
N ALA A 25 -0.64 -6.30 -7.70
CA ALA A 25 -1.58 -6.20 -8.82
C ALA A 25 -2.18 -4.79 -8.93
N ALA A 26 -2.61 -4.22 -7.80
CA ALA A 26 -3.14 -2.86 -7.77
C ALA A 26 -2.07 -1.81 -8.13
N LYS A 27 -0.82 -1.97 -7.68
CA LYS A 27 0.30 -1.12 -8.11
C LYS A 27 0.55 -1.22 -9.63
N ARG A 28 0.37 -2.41 -10.22
CA ARG A 28 0.49 -2.60 -11.68
C ARG A 28 -0.66 -1.94 -12.44
N LEU A 29 -1.89 -1.98 -11.92
CA LEU A 29 -3.06 -1.32 -12.51
C LEU A 29 -3.01 0.20 -12.36
N TYR A 30 -2.43 0.70 -11.28
CA TYR A 30 -2.26 2.12 -10.98
C TYR A 30 -0.77 2.47 -10.79
N PRO A 31 0.02 2.56 -11.88
CA PRO A 31 1.47 2.78 -11.78
C PRO A 31 1.88 4.05 -11.02
N GLU A 32 1.05 5.11 -11.07
CA GLU A 32 1.28 6.39 -10.39
C GLU A 32 0.91 6.36 -8.89
N ALA A 33 0.17 5.34 -8.43
CA ALA A 33 -0.23 5.21 -7.03
C ALA A 33 0.94 4.79 -6.15
N THR A 34 0.90 5.17 -4.87
CA THR A 34 1.80 4.60 -3.87
C THR A 34 1.15 3.38 -3.23
N ALA A 35 1.74 2.21 -3.42
CA ALA A 35 1.35 1.00 -2.72
C ALA A 35 2.24 0.81 -1.49
N LEU A 36 1.65 0.87 -0.30
CA LEU A 36 2.37 0.74 0.96
C LEU A 36 2.25 -0.69 1.48
N LEU A 37 3.40 -1.30 1.78
CA LEU A 37 3.44 -2.52 2.58
C LEU A 37 2.84 -2.26 3.97
N PRO A 38 2.18 -3.24 4.59
CA PRO A 38 1.78 -3.14 5.99
C PRO A 38 3.00 -3.15 6.91
N ARG A 39 2.81 -2.71 8.16
CA ARG A 39 3.89 -2.70 9.16
C ARG A 39 4.20 -4.11 9.65
N GLN A 40 3.17 -4.93 9.76
CA GLN A 40 3.29 -6.32 10.16
C GLN A 40 2.99 -7.21 8.96
N LEU A 41 3.92 -8.10 8.67
CA LEU A 41 3.82 -9.12 7.63
C LEU A 41 3.82 -10.49 8.32
N ASN A 42 3.14 -11.46 7.71
CA ASN A 42 3.40 -12.84 8.07
C ASN A 42 4.88 -13.19 7.83
N HIS A 43 5.51 -13.99 8.69
CA HIS A 43 6.92 -14.35 8.60
C HIS A 43 7.32 -14.90 7.21
N ASN A 44 6.49 -15.76 6.62
CA ASN A 44 6.77 -16.34 5.30
C ASN A 44 6.80 -15.28 4.19
N VAL A 45 5.90 -14.29 4.29
CA VAL A 45 5.82 -13.17 3.35
C VAL A 45 6.99 -12.23 3.53
N GLU A 46 7.42 -11.97 4.77
CA GLU A 46 8.60 -11.17 5.05
C GLU A 46 9.85 -11.80 4.44
N GLN A 47 10.08 -13.10 4.65
CA GLN A 47 11.21 -13.82 4.04
C GLN A 47 11.17 -13.77 2.51
N PHE A 48 9.99 -13.95 1.93
CA PHE A 48 9.80 -13.82 0.48
C PHE A 48 10.15 -12.41 -0.04
N LEU A 49 9.66 -11.37 0.62
CA LEU A 49 9.92 -9.98 0.22
C LEU A 49 11.37 -9.55 0.44
N LEU A 50 12.12 -10.16 1.36
CA LEU A 50 13.56 -9.96 1.47
C LEU A 50 14.32 -10.43 0.23
N LEU A 51 13.86 -11.53 -0.38
CA LEU A 51 14.49 -12.11 -1.57
C LEU A 51 13.99 -11.48 -2.88
N TYR A 52 12.69 -11.20 -2.98
CA TYR A 52 12.03 -10.85 -4.24
C TYR A 52 11.31 -9.49 -4.23
N GLY A 53 11.28 -8.80 -3.09
CA GLY A 53 10.46 -7.59 -2.91
C GLY A 53 10.80 -6.43 -3.86
N GLY A 54 12.04 -6.35 -4.32
CA GLY A 54 12.49 -5.32 -5.26
C GLY A 54 11.74 -5.31 -6.60
N ALA A 55 11.12 -6.42 -6.99
CA ALA A 55 10.41 -6.54 -8.27
C ALA A 55 9.02 -5.87 -8.26
N PHE A 56 8.42 -5.61 -7.10
CA PHE A 56 7.01 -5.22 -7.01
C PHE A 56 6.77 -3.71 -6.91
N GLY A 57 7.80 -2.90 -6.71
CA GLY A 57 7.66 -1.44 -6.57
C GLY A 57 6.80 -1.02 -5.37
N LEU A 58 6.79 -1.83 -4.31
CA LEU A 58 6.05 -1.59 -3.07
C LEU A 58 6.90 -0.74 -2.11
N LEU A 59 6.27 0.24 -1.49
CA LEU A 59 6.94 1.15 -0.56
C LEU A 59 6.82 0.62 0.87
N ARG A 60 7.93 0.64 1.62
CA ARG A 60 7.89 0.37 3.06
C ARG A 60 7.33 1.57 3.83
N PRO A 61 6.55 1.37 4.91
CA PRO A 61 5.99 2.46 5.72
C PRO A 61 7.01 3.47 6.23
N GLU A 62 8.24 3.04 6.50
CA GLU A 62 9.32 3.90 7.01
C GLU A 62 9.78 4.92 5.96
N ASN A 63 9.64 4.57 4.67
CA ASN A 63 10.01 5.41 3.54
C ASN A 63 8.88 6.34 3.11
N TRP A 64 7.70 6.26 3.75
CA TRP A 64 6.56 7.10 3.46
C TRP A 64 6.77 8.54 3.97
N ARG A 65 6.75 9.50 3.05
CA ARG A 65 6.75 10.93 3.40
C ARG A 65 5.31 11.42 3.45
N ARG A 66 4.94 12.02 4.58
CA ARG A 66 3.61 12.61 4.84
C ARG A 66 3.17 13.55 3.72
N ARG A 67 2.03 13.25 3.09
CA ARG A 67 1.39 14.04 2.04
C ARG A 67 -0.13 13.89 2.09
N ARG A 68 -0.87 14.83 1.49
CA ARG A 68 -2.33 14.80 1.44
C ARG A 68 -2.81 13.67 0.53
N VAL A 69 -3.43 12.65 1.12
CA VAL A 69 -4.07 11.54 0.40
C VAL A 69 -5.44 12.00 -0.07
N GLU A 70 -5.72 11.85 -1.35
CA GLU A 70 -7.01 12.24 -1.94
C GLU A 70 -7.92 11.03 -2.14
N ARG A 71 -7.32 9.89 -2.51
CA ARG A 71 -8.01 8.62 -2.66
C ARG A 71 -7.24 7.49 -1.97
N LEU A 72 -7.98 6.60 -1.34
CA LEU A 72 -7.49 5.37 -0.74
C LEU A 72 -8.12 4.19 -1.48
N LEU A 73 -7.29 3.26 -1.95
CA LEU A 73 -7.73 1.97 -2.48
C LEU A 73 -7.36 0.89 -1.46
N LEU A 74 -8.36 0.18 -0.95
CA LEU A 74 -8.12 -0.96 -0.07
C LEU A 74 -8.15 -2.24 -0.90
N VAL A 75 -7.18 -3.11 -0.66
CA VAL A 75 -7.11 -4.42 -1.30
C VAL A 75 -7.02 -5.51 -0.25
N ASP A 76 -7.74 -6.60 -0.49
CA ASP A 76 -7.80 -7.74 0.44
C ASP A 76 -8.18 -7.35 1.89
N THR A 77 -8.92 -6.25 2.02
CA THR A 77 -9.43 -5.75 3.30
C THR A 77 -10.58 -4.78 3.10
N GLN A 78 -11.41 -4.66 4.13
CA GLN A 78 -12.43 -3.61 4.25
C GLN A 78 -12.08 -2.58 5.32
N VAL A 79 -10.94 -2.75 6.01
CA VAL A 79 -10.54 -1.91 7.15
C VAL A 79 -9.34 -1.07 6.77
N VAL A 80 -9.43 0.23 7.07
CA VAL A 80 -8.31 1.16 6.91
C VAL A 80 -7.31 0.93 8.05
N GLY A 81 -6.13 0.40 7.73
CA GLY A 81 -5.00 0.34 8.66
C GLY A 81 -4.52 1.73 9.11
N SER A 82 -3.85 1.79 10.26
CA SER A 82 -3.34 3.05 10.80
C SER A 82 -2.12 3.56 10.01
N VAL A 83 -2.35 4.35 8.96
CA VAL A 83 -1.27 5.01 8.21
C VAL A 83 -0.96 6.37 8.81
N LYS A 84 0.24 6.50 9.39
CA LYS A 84 0.76 7.80 9.85
C LYS A 84 0.75 8.78 8.69
N GLY A 85 0.04 9.90 8.86
CA GLY A 85 0.08 10.99 7.89
C GLY A 85 -1.07 11.08 6.90
N MET A 86 -2.11 10.24 7.05
CA MET A 86 -3.35 10.41 6.30
C MET A 86 -4.00 11.74 6.73
N GLY A 87 -4.12 12.69 5.80
CA GLY A 87 -4.90 13.93 6.00
C GLY A 87 -6.41 13.65 6.06
N LYS A 88 -7.25 14.70 6.16
CA LYS A 88 -8.73 14.55 6.27
C LYS A 88 -9.29 13.58 5.22
N ARG A 89 -10.19 12.68 5.71
CA ARG A 89 -10.98 11.63 5.04
C ARG A 89 -10.80 11.54 3.51
N PRO A 90 -9.90 10.67 3.00
CA PRO A 90 -9.84 10.38 1.58
C PRO A 90 -11.10 9.64 1.11
N LEU A 91 -11.38 9.69 -0.19
CA LEU A 91 -12.37 8.80 -0.80
C LEU A 91 -11.86 7.36 -0.73
N ILE A 92 -12.63 6.46 -0.13
CA ILE A 92 -12.30 5.03 -0.03
C ILE A 92 -12.99 4.31 -1.18
N SER A 93 -12.24 3.51 -1.93
CA SER A 93 -12.73 2.67 -3.02
C SER A 93 -12.17 1.27 -2.90
#